data_AF-A0A9X4LWT0-F1
#
_entry.id   AF-A0A9X4LWT0-F1
#
_cell.length_a   1.000
_cell.length_b   1.000
_cell.length_c   1.000
_cell.angle_alpha   90.00
_cell.angle_beta   90.00
_cell.angle_gamma   90.00
#
_symmetry.space_group_name_H-M   'P 1'
#
loop_
_entity.id
_entity.type
_entity.pdbx_description
1 polymer ?
#
loop_
_entity_poly.entity_id
_entity_poly.type
_entity_poly.pdbx_seq_one_letter_code
_entity_poly.pdbx_strand_id
1 'polypeptide(L)'
;MWRGTRLYRMLTAYRYLAFNLPRAVTGSGMVLLLGVAAPQIYAVTEGRSLPAYLVAYLCLLVVGLLLAACSLLTGGSADDQPRGWWAGSAMCVIFFGVYLGSRGAGLPGMPELKGWWDYAPGTFAGAFALAYLGLHGSIILGINVAHPQRRCWHE
;
A
#
# COMPACT_ATOMS: atom_id res chain seq x y z
N MET A 1 -18.00 -16.20 -3.13
CA MET A 1 -18.29 -17.32 -2.19
C MET A 1 -17.62 -17.21 -0.81
N TRP A 2 -16.90 -16.13 -0.45
CA TRP A 2 -16.16 -16.05 0.83
C TRP A 2 -16.91 -15.39 2.01
N ARG A 3 -18.08 -14.76 1.79
CA ARG A 3 -18.82 -14.00 2.82
C ARG A 3 -19.54 -14.87 3.88
N GLY A 4 -19.55 -16.20 3.72
CA GLY A 4 -20.34 -17.11 4.56
C GLY A 4 -19.58 -17.86 5.66
N THR A 5 -18.24 -17.82 5.67
CA THR A 5 -17.43 -18.63 6.60
C THR A 5 -17.41 -18.05 8.02
N ARG A 6 -17.40 -18.91 9.04
CA ARG A 6 -17.30 -18.50 10.46
C ARG A 6 -16.05 -17.66 10.74
N LEU A 7 -14.96 -17.91 10.01
CA LEU A 7 -13.72 -17.12 10.03
C LEU A 7 -13.95 -15.67 9.61
N TYR A 8 -14.68 -15.42 8.51
CA TYR A 8 -15.06 -14.07 8.11
C TYR A 8 -15.91 -13.40 9.19
N ARG A 9 -16.84 -14.14 9.82
CA ARG A 9 -17.72 -13.62 10.89
C ARG A 9 -17.00 -13.37 12.23
N MET A 10 -15.90 -14.07 12.50
CA MET A 10 -15.05 -13.86 13.68
C MET A 10 -14.04 -12.72 13.46
N LEU A 11 -13.49 -12.58 12.24
CA LEU A 11 -12.54 -11.52 11.87
C LEU A 11 -13.23 -10.19 11.57
N THR A 12 -14.46 -10.23 11.07
CA THR A 12 -15.31 -9.03 11.05
C THR A 12 -15.69 -8.72 12.49
N ALA A 13 -15.09 -7.69 13.07
CA ALA A 13 -15.48 -7.08 14.33
C ALA A 13 -16.84 -6.35 14.20
N TYR A 14 -17.82 -7.02 13.59
CA TYR A 14 -19.09 -6.53 13.04
C TYR A 14 -20.03 -5.94 14.10
N ARG A 15 -19.61 -5.86 15.38
CA ARG A 15 -20.52 -5.60 16.48
C ARG A 15 -20.03 -4.62 17.56
N TYR A 16 -18.77 -4.17 17.55
CA TYR A 16 -18.26 -3.33 18.66
C TYR A 16 -17.32 -2.16 18.29
N LEU A 17 -16.62 -2.16 17.14
CA LEU A 17 -15.82 -1.01 16.71
C LEU A 17 -15.94 -0.80 15.19
N ALA A 18 -16.68 0.23 14.77
CA ALA A 18 -16.69 0.68 13.38
C ALA A 18 -16.42 2.19 13.34
N PHE A 19 -15.28 2.59 12.76
CA PHE A 19 -14.89 4.01 12.65
C PHE A 19 -15.48 4.61 11.37
N ASN A 20 -16.48 5.48 11.52
CA ASN A 20 -17.13 6.16 10.40
C ASN A 20 -16.43 7.47 10.02
N LEU A 21 -15.14 7.40 9.65
CA LEU A 21 -14.38 8.55 9.15
C LEU A 21 -13.81 8.26 7.73
N PRO A 22 -14.68 8.16 6.71
CA PRO A 22 -14.28 7.76 5.36
C PRO A 22 -13.21 8.65 4.72
N ARG A 23 -13.23 9.96 5.01
CA ARG A 23 -12.20 10.88 4.54
C ARG A 23 -10.86 10.70 5.26
N ALA A 24 -10.88 10.41 6.56
CA ALA A 24 -9.66 10.16 7.32
C ALA A 24 -9.01 8.86 6.86
N VAL A 25 -9.80 7.79 6.66
CA VAL A 25 -9.32 6.49 6.15
C VAL A 25 -8.70 6.65 4.76
N THR A 26 -9.38 7.34 3.83
CA THR A 26 -8.82 7.61 2.49
C THR A 26 -7.58 8.49 2.56
N GLY A 27 -7.59 9.53 3.39
CA GLY A 27 -6.42 10.39 3.61
C GLY A 27 -5.23 9.61 4.17
N SER A 28 -5.45 8.74 5.15
CA SER A 28 -4.43 7.83 5.66
C SER A 28 -3.91 6.91 4.57
N GLY A 29 -4.77 6.32 3.74
CA GLY A 29 -4.36 5.51 2.60
C GLY A 29 -3.42 6.26 1.64
N MET A 30 -3.73 7.51 1.32
CA MET A 30 -2.87 8.36 0.50
C MET A 30 -1.53 8.66 1.18
N VAL A 31 -1.54 9.06 2.45
CA VAL A 31 -0.33 9.36 3.23
C VAL A 31 0.58 8.13 3.29
N LEU A 32 0.00 6.94 3.47
CA LEU A 32 0.76 5.69 3.49
C LEU A 32 1.41 5.41 2.12
N LEU A 33 0.67 5.57 1.00
CA LEU A 33 1.24 5.40 -0.35
C LEU A 33 2.37 6.41 -0.65
N LEU A 34 2.18 7.67 -0.25
CA LEU A 34 3.21 8.72 -0.36
C LEU A 34 4.43 8.41 0.52
N GLY A 35 4.20 7.85 1.72
CA GLY A 35 5.26 7.38 2.62
C GLY A 35 6.08 6.22 2.04
N VAL A 36 5.49 5.39 1.18
CA VAL A 36 6.25 4.38 0.41
C VAL A 36 7.03 5.03 -0.73
N ALA A 37 6.43 6.00 -1.42
CA ALA A 37 7.03 6.66 -2.58
C ALA A 37 8.23 7.55 -2.21
N ALA A 38 8.18 8.27 -1.09
CA ALA A 38 9.21 9.22 -0.70
C ALA A 38 10.62 8.61 -0.56
N PRO A 39 10.81 7.45 0.10
CA PRO A 39 12.10 6.75 0.11
C PRO A 39 12.61 6.36 -1.28
N GLN A 40 11.72 6.01 -2.22
CA GLN A 40 12.13 5.66 -3.59
C GLN A 40 12.62 6.89 -4.36
N ILE A 41 11.92 8.02 -4.20
CA ILE A 41 12.33 9.31 -4.78
C ILE A 41 13.69 9.71 -4.24
N TYR A 42 13.86 9.66 -2.91
CA TYR A 42 15.13 9.94 -2.25
C TYR A 42 16.27 9.07 -2.82
N ALA A 43 16.03 7.76 -2.96
CA ALA A 43 17.03 6.84 -3.51
C ALA A 43 17.45 7.19 -4.95
N VAL A 44 16.52 7.66 -5.79
CA VAL A 44 16.83 8.09 -7.16
C VAL A 44 17.57 9.44 -7.18
N THR A 45 17.22 10.37 -6.29
CA THR A 45 17.82 11.71 -6.25
C THR A 45 19.19 11.78 -5.59
N GLU A 46 19.52 10.83 -4.71
CA GLU A 46 20.79 10.81 -3.95
C GLU A 46 22.03 10.58 -4.85
N GLY A 47 21.86 10.42 -6.17
CA GLY A 47 22.97 10.38 -7.13
C GLY A 47 23.90 9.18 -6.96
N ARG A 48 23.50 8.17 -6.19
CA ARG A 48 24.22 6.89 -6.11
C ARG A 48 24.23 6.26 -7.49
N SER A 49 25.33 5.62 -7.86
CA SER A 49 25.49 4.89 -9.13
C SER A 49 24.61 3.63 -9.13
N LEU A 50 23.30 3.82 -9.21
CA LEU A 50 22.31 2.76 -9.31
C LEU A 50 22.30 2.23 -10.75
N PRO A 51 22.12 0.92 -10.97
CA PRO A 51 22.03 0.38 -12.31
C PRO A 51 20.74 0.90 -12.95
N ALA A 52 20.77 1.14 -14.27
CA ALA A 52 19.63 1.72 -14.98
C ALA A 52 18.32 0.92 -14.78
N TYR A 53 18.39 -0.41 -14.68
CA TYR A 53 17.21 -1.25 -14.43
C TYR A 53 16.55 -0.94 -13.08
N LEU A 54 17.34 -0.61 -12.06
CA LEU A 54 16.84 -0.33 -10.72
C LEU A 54 16.22 1.07 -10.66
N VAL A 55 16.85 2.04 -11.31
CA VAL A 55 16.27 3.38 -11.48
C VAL A 55 14.93 3.30 -12.21
N ALA A 56 14.86 2.54 -13.31
CA ALA A 56 13.61 2.33 -14.05
C ALA A 56 12.52 1.70 -13.17
N TYR A 57 12.87 0.67 -12.38
CA TYR A 57 11.96 0.06 -11.42
C TYR A 57 11.44 1.06 -10.37
N LEU A 58 12.33 1.83 -9.75
CA LEU A 58 11.98 2.82 -8.73
C LEU A 58 11.07 3.90 -9.30
N CYS A 59 11.37 4.41 -10.49
CA CYS A 59 10.53 5.40 -11.18
C CYS A 59 9.14 4.83 -11.50
N LEU A 60 9.06 3.60 -12.03
CA LEU A 60 7.78 2.94 -12.30
C LEU A 60 6.97 2.73 -11.02
N LEU A 61 7.62 2.33 -9.94
CA LEU A 61 6.97 2.14 -8.65
C LEU A 61 6.43 3.47 -8.10
N VAL A 62 7.21 4.55 -8.15
CA VAL A 62 6.76 5.89 -7.73
C VAL A 62 5.56 6.33 -8.55
N VAL A 63 5.61 6.22 -9.88
CA VAL A 63 4.50 6.57 -10.76
C VAL A 63 3.26 5.74 -10.42
N GLY A 64 3.41 4.43 -10.21
CA GLY A 64 2.32 3.55 -9.82
C GLY A 64 1.69 3.91 -8.47
N LEU A 65 2.51 4.24 -7.47
CA LEU A 65 2.04 4.68 -6.15
C LEU A 65 1.31 6.03 -6.21
N LEU A 66 1.81 6.97 -7.01
CA LEU A 66 1.16 8.27 -7.21
C LEU A 66 -0.16 8.13 -7.96
N LEU A 67 -0.22 7.32 -9.02
CA LEU A 67 -1.46 7.04 -9.74
C LEU A 67 -2.49 6.35 -8.84
N ALA A 68 -2.05 5.39 -8.01
CA ALA A 68 -2.91 4.77 -7.00
C ALA A 68 -3.43 5.81 -6.00
N ALA A 69 -2.57 6.68 -5.46
CA ALA A 69 -2.99 7.74 -4.54
C ALA A 69 -3.97 8.73 -5.19
N CYS A 70 -3.73 9.15 -6.43
CA CYS A 70 -4.64 10.01 -7.19
C CYS A 70 -5.99 9.32 -7.44
N SER A 71 -5.99 8.02 -7.72
CA SER A 71 -7.24 7.26 -7.91
C SER A 71 -8.06 7.11 -6.63
N LEU A 72 -7.45 7.27 -5.45
CA LEU A 72 -8.19 7.37 -4.19
C LEU A 72 -8.96 8.70 -4.05
N LEU A 73 -8.49 9.78 -4.69
CA LEU A 73 -9.17 11.09 -4.71
C LEU A 73 -10.37 11.11 -5.65
N THR A 74 -10.26 10.43 -6.79
CA THR A 74 -11.30 10.44 -7.83
C THR A 74 -12.49 9.54 -7.54
N GLY A 75 -12.53 8.93 -6.34
CA GLY A 75 -13.63 8.17 -5.73
C GLY A 75 -14.85 7.97 -6.63
N GLY A 76 -14.82 6.91 -7.46
CA GLY A 76 -15.97 6.47 -8.25
C GLY A 76 -17.14 6.02 -7.38
N SER A 77 -18.33 5.98 -7.96
CA SER A 77 -19.62 5.63 -7.34
C SER A 77 -19.53 4.53 -6.27
N ALA A 78 -20.33 4.66 -5.20
CA ALA A 78 -20.29 3.84 -3.98
C ALA A 78 -20.40 2.31 -4.15
N ASP A 79 -20.75 1.81 -5.33
CA ASP A 79 -20.83 0.38 -5.66
C ASP A 79 -19.51 -0.24 -6.15
N ASP A 80 -18.59 0.57 -6.68
CA ASP A 80 -17.27 0.11 -7.07
C ASP A 80 -16.32 0.26 -5.88
N GLN A 81 -16.07 -0.82 -5.15
CA GLN A 81 -14.97 -0.87 -4.18
C GLN A 81 -13.71 -0.30 -4.85
N PRO A 82 -13.10 0.80 -4.35
CA PRO A 82 -12.41 1.71 -5.25
C PRO A 82 -11.19 1.01 -5.85
N ARG A 83 -11.15 0.89 -7.19
CA ARG A 83 -10.04 0.27 -7.96
C ARG A 83 -8.67 0.76 -7.51
N GLY A 84 -8.60 1.99 -7.00
CA GLY A 84 -7.41 2.56 -6.39
C GLY A 84 -6.85 1.84 -5.18
N TRP A 85 -7.69 1.27 -4.30
CA TRP A 85 -7.22 0.50 -3.14
C TRP A 85 -6.56 -0.82 -3.54
N TRP A 86 -7.13 -1.48 -4.55
CA TRP A 86 -6.54 -2.68 -5.16
C TRP A 86 -5.25 -2.35 -5.91
N ALA A 87 -5.21 -1.24 -6.66
CA ALA A 87 -4.00 -0.79 -7.33
C ALA A 87 -2.88 -0.47 -6.33
N GLY A 88 -3.17 0.27 -5.25
CA GLY A 88 -2.20 0.55 -4.19
C GLY A 88 -1.69 -0.74 -3.52
N SER A 89 -2.59 -1.69 -3.29
CA SER A 89 -2.21 -2.98 -2.68
C SER A 89 -1.34 -3.82 -3.61
N ALA A 90 -1.64 -3.84 -4.90
CA ALA A 90 -0.80 -4.48 -5.90
C ALA A 90 0.61 -3.86 -5.90
N MET A 91 0.72 -2.53 -5.87
CA MET A 91 2.02 -1.84 -5.77
C MET A 91 2.77 -2.17 -4.49
N CYS A 92 2.09 -2.20 -3.32
CA CYS A 92 2.70 -2.61 -2.06
C CYS A 92 3.18 -4.07 -2.08
N VAL A 93 2.41 -4.98 -2.68
CA VAL A 93 2.81 -6.40 -2.83
C VAL A 93 4.00 -6.54 -3.78
N ILE A 94 4.01 -5.82 -4.91
CA ILE A 94 5.15 -5.79 -5.84
C ILE A 94 6.40 -5.26 -5.12
N PHE A 95 6.26 -4.17 -4.38
CA PHE A 95 7.33 -3.62 -3.55
C PHE A 95 7.86 -4.68 -2.56
N PHE A 96 6.99 -5.37 -1.82
CA PHE A 96 7.41 -6.44 -0.91
C PHE A 96 8.09 -7.61 -1.63
N GLY A 97 7.55 -8.04 -2.77
CA GLY A 97 8.14 -9.12 -3.55
C GLY A 97 9.57 -8.79 -4.00
N VAL A 98 9.79 -7.58 -4.49
CA VAL A 98 11.13 -7.12 -4.88
C VAL A 98 12.02 -6.88 -3.66
N TYR A 99 11.49 -6.31 -2.57
CA TYR A 99 12.23 -6.08 -1.32
C TYR A 99 12.73 -7.40 -0.72
N LEU A 100 11.85 -8.40 -0.57
CA LEU A 100 12.20 -9.71 -0.03
C LEU A 100 13.05 -10.53 -1.02
N GLY A 101 12.74 -10.47 -2.31
CA GLY A 101 13.49 -11.16 -3.36
C GLY A 101 14.92 -10.65 -3.45
N SER A 102 15.11 -9.33 -3.44
CA SER A 102 16.44 -8.71 -3.44
C SER A 102 17.20 -8.96 -2.14
N ARG A 103 16.52 -9.08 -1.00
CA ARG A 103 17.12 -9.47 0.28
C ARG A 103 17.63 -10.92 0.28
N GLY A 104 16.86 -11.85 -0.28
CA GLY A 104 17.20 -13.27 -0.33
C GLY A 104 18.24 -13.63 -1.40
N ALA A 105 18.05 -13.13 -2.62
CA ALA A 105 18.89 -13.48 -3.78
C ALA A 105 20.06 -12.49 -4.00
N GLY A 106 20.00 -11.29 -3.41
CA GLY A 106 20.87 -10.17 -3.78
C GLY A 106 20.42 -9.51 -5.09
N LEU A 107 20.97 -8.33 -5.38
CA LEU A 107 20.74 -7.63 -6.64
C LEU A 107 21.87 -7.97 -7.64
N PRO A 108 21.55 -8.42 -8.86
CA PRO A 108 22.55 -8.66 -9.91
C PRO A 108 23.37 -7.40 -10.17
N GLY A 109 24.70 -7.51 -10.10
CA GLY A 109 25.62 -6.37 -10.28
C GLY A 109 25.82 -5.48 -9.05
N MET A 110 25.24 -5.83 -7.89
CA MET A 110 25.39 -5.09 -6.63
C MET A 110 25.57 -6.01 -5.41
N PRO A 111 26.65 -6.81 -5.35
CA PRO A 111 26.91 -7.71 -4.23
C PRO A 111 27.15 -6.97 -2.90
N GLU A 112 27.65 -5.73 -2.97
CA GLU A 112 27.92 -4.88 -1.80
C GLU A 112 26.65 -4.26 -1.18
N LEU A 113 25.53 -4.22 -1.91
CA LEU A 113 24.26 -3.64 -1.43
C LEU A 113 23.29 -4.69 -0.85
N LYS A 114 23.78 -5.88 -0.45
CA LYS A 114 22.96 -6.94 0.18
C LYS A 114 22.18 -6.50 1.43
N GLY A 115 22.51 -5.34 2.02
CA GLY A 115 21.79 -4.71 3.14
C GLY A 115 21.33 -3.28 2.89
N TRP A 116 21.32 -2.78 1.63
CA TRP A 116 20.91 -1.40 1.36
C TRP A 116 19.44 -1.12 1.75
N TRP A 117 18.62 -2.15 1.69
CA TRP A 117 17.24 -2.12 2.13
C TRP A 117 17.06 -2.11 3.66
N ASP A 118 18.11 -2.37 4.43
CA ASP A 118 18.11 -2.31 5.91
C ASP A 118 18.45 -0.89 6.42
N TYR A 119 18.78 0.05 5.54
CA TYR A 119 18.88 1.46 5.91
C TYR A 119 17.48 2.01 6.21
N ALA A 120 17.43 3.01 7.12
CA ALA A 120 16.19 3.61 7.62
C ALA A 120 15.13 3.88 6.52
N PRO A 121 15.45 4.42 5.32
CA PRO A 121 14.46 4.67 4.27
C PRO A 121 13.74 3.40 3.77
N GLY A 122 14.44 2.27 3.67
CA GLY A 122 13.87 0.99 3.23
C GLY A 122 12.91 0.40 4.25
N THR A 123 13.30 0.43 5.53
CA THR A 123 12.46 -0.02 6.66
C THR A 123 11.21 0.86 6.81
N PHE A 124 11.34 2.17 6.64
CA PHE A 124 10.18 3.08 6.64
C PHE A 124 9.22 2.74 5.49
N ALA A 125 9.72 2.58 4.26
CA ALA A 125 8.89 2.19 3.12
C ALA A 125 8.15 0.86 3.37
N GLY A 126 8.83 -0.12 3.97
CA GLY A 126 8.23 -1.37 4.42
C GLY A 126 7.11 -1.18 5.43
N ALA A 127 7.34 -0.38 6.48
CA ALA A 127 6.33 -0.11 7.49
C ALA A 127 5.08 0.57 6.90
N PHE A 128 5.28 1.56 6.02
CA PHE A 128 4.18 2.24 5.31
C PHE A 128 3.40 1.29 4.41
N ALA A 129 4.09 0.40 3.68
CA ALA A 129 3.46 -0.59 2.82
C ALA A 129 2.65 -1.63 3.62
N LEU A 130 3.19 -2.14 4.74
CA LEU A 130 2.45 -3.04 5.64
C LEU A 130 1.23 -2.34 6.24
N ALA A 131 1.39 -1.10 6.70
CA ALA A 131 0.29 -0.33 7.25
C ALA A 131 -0.81 -0.08 6.20
N TYR A 132 -0.44 0.16 4.93
CA TYR A 132 -1.41 0.30 3.84
C TYR A 132 -2.18 -1.00 3.59
N LEU A 133 -1.48 -2.14 3.54
CA LEU A 133 -2.11 -3.46 3.37
C LEU A 133 -3.04 -3.79 4.55
N GLY A 134 -2.62 -3.48 5.78
CA GLY A 134 -3.45 -3.61 6.98
C GLY A 134 -4.70 -2.71 6.92
N LEU A 135 -4.55 -1.46 6.49
CA LEU A 135 -5.65 -0.53 6.31
C LEU A 135 -6.62 -1.03 5.23
N HIS A 136 -6.13 -1.48 4.08
CA HIS A 136 -6.99 -2.03 3.04
C HIS A 136 -7.69 -3.32 3.50
N GLY A 137 -6.99 -4.20 4.22
CA GLY A 137 -7.57 -5.38 4.85
C GLY A 137 -8.71 -5.02 5.81
N SER A 138 -8.54 -3.96 6.61
CA SER A 138 -9.59 -3.47 7.52
C SER A 138 -10.83 -2.95 6.79
N ILE A 139 -10.66 -2.38 5.58
CA ILE A 139 -11.78 -1.96 4.71
C ILE A 139 -12.51 -3.20 4.17
N ILE A 140 -11.78 -4.22 3.70
CA ILE A 140 -12.38 -5.48 3.22
C ILE A 140 -13.13 -6.21 4.33
N LEU A 141 -12.60 -6.17 5.56
CA LEU A 141 -13.24 -6.72 6.76
C LEU A 141 -14.39 -5.86 7.28
N GLY A 142 -14.64 -4.68 6.71
CA GLY A 142 -15.71 -3.77 7.15
C GLY A 142 -15.49 -3.12 8.51
N ILE A 143 -14.25 -3.13 9.02
CA ILE A 143 -13.87 -2.43 10.27
C ILE A 143 -13.78 -0.92 10.01
N ASN A 144 -13.22 -0.54 8.85
CA ASN A 144 -13.11 0.84 8.39
C ASN A 144 -13.94 1.06 7.13
N VAL A 145 -14.53 2.24 7.01
CA VAL A 145 -15.21 2.70 5.79
C VAL A 145 -14.29 3.67 5.09
N ALA A 146 -14.12 3.54 3.77
CA ALA A 146 -13.34 4.48 2.94
C ALA A 146 -14.26 5.33 2.06
N HIS A 147 -13.84 6.57 1.78
CA HIS A 147 -14.57 7.43 0.84
C HIS A 147 -14.58 6.80 -0.57
N PRO A 148 -15.71 6.84 -1.33
CA PRO A 148 -16.92 7.64 -1.11
C PRO A 148 -18.07 6.93 -0.38
N GLN A 149 -17.88 5.71 0.09
CA GLN A 149 -18.93 4.95 0.75
C GLN A 149 -19.26 5.62 2.10
N ARG A 150 -20.51 6.03 2.29
CA ARG A 150 -20.97 6.74 3.51
C ARG A 150 -21.84 5.88 4.43
N ARG A 151 -22.27 4.69 3.99
CA ARG A 151 -23.26 3.86 4.69
C ARG A 151 -22.84 2.38 4.72
N CYS A 152 -22.46 1.91 5.90
CA CYS A 152 -22.57 0.50 6.30
C CYS A 152 -23.29 0.40 7.65
N TRP A 153 -24.26 1.27 7.90
CA TRP A 153 -25.15 1.16 9.06
C TRP A 153 -26.56 0.96 8.54
N HIS A 154 -27.01 -0.29 8.67
CA HIS A 154 -28.33 -0.85 8.45
C HIS A 154 -29.38 0.08 7.83
N GLU A 155 -29.69 -0.16 6.54
CA GLU A 155 -31.02 -0.65 6.16
C GLU A 155 -30.84 -2.00 5.45
#